data_AF-A0A016WD18-F1
#
_entry.id   AF-A0A016WD18-F1
#
_cell.length_a   1.000
_cell.length_b   1.000
_cell.length_c   1.000
_cell.angle_alpha   90.00
_cell.angle_beta   90.00
_cell.angle_gamma   90.00
#
_symmetry.space_group_name_H-M   'P 1'
#
loop_
_entity.id
_entity.type
_entity.pdbx_description
1 polymer ?
#
loop_
_entity_poly.entity_id
_entity_poly.type
_entity_poly.pdbx_seq_one_letter_code
_entity_poly.pdbx_strand_id
1 'polypeptide(L)'
;MCCRLEGWQSNTRGVSYVFGQDVVNETLPMLDIDLIARAHQVVQDGYEFFANKRLVTIFSAPHYCGQFDNAAAMMNVDEGLVCSFQIMRPTIKANKVVARSS
;
A
#
# COMPACT_ATOMS: atom_id res chain seq x y z
N MET A 1 -0.19 -2.20 -8.47
CA MET A 1 -0.43 -3.54 -9.10
C MET A 1 -0.68 -3.34 -10.59
N CYS A 2 -0.46 -4.32 -11.46
CA CYS A 2 -0.80 -4.16 -12.88
C CYS A 2 -2.25 -4.58 -13.10
N CYS A 3 -3.11 -3.61 -13.42
CA CYS A 3 -4.57 -3.75 -13.50
C CYS A 3 -5.08 -4.67 -14.62
N ARG A 4 -4.20 -5.17 -15.49
CA ARG A 4 -4.53 -6.04 -16.64
C ARG A 4 -3.87 -7.42 -16.59
N LEU A 5 -3.31 -7.80 -15.45
CA LEU A 5 -2.77 -9.15 -15.28
C LEU A 5 -3.90 -10.14 -15.05
N GLU A 6 -3.82 -11.27 -15.74
CA GLU A 6 -4.61 -12.48 -15.46
C GLU A 6 -3.65 -13.58 -14.97
N GLY A 7 -4.09 -14.34 -13.98
CA GLY A 7 -3.37 -15.46 -13.38
C GLY A 7 -2.11 -15.06 -12.61
N TRP A 8 -1.14 -15.97 -12.59
CA TRP A 8 0.18 -15.78 -11.98
C TRP A 8 1.23 -15.50 -13.05
N GLN A 9 2.12 -14.54 -12.80
CA GLN A 9 3.24 -14.21 -13.70
C GLN A 9 4.54 -14.00 -12.92
N SER A 10 5.67 -14.08 -13.61
CA SER A 10 6.98 -13.82 -13.00
C SER A 10 7.09 -12.37 -12.50
N ASN A 11 7.68 -12.19 -11.32
CA ASN A 11 7.88 -10.87 -10.75
C ASN A 11 9.12 -10.20 -11.36
N THR A 12 8.97 -8.96 -11.85
CA THR A 12 10.08 -8.15 -12.38
C THR A 12 11.14 -7.81 -11.33
N ARG A 13 10.81 -7.94 -10.03
CA ARG A 13 11.79 -7.84 -8.92
C ARG A 13 12.69 -9.07 -8.80
N GLY A 14 12.49 -10.10 -9.62
CA GLY A 14 13.31 -11.30 -9.67
C GLY A 14 13.03 -12.32 -8.56
N VAL A 15 12.00 -12.09 -7.73
CA VAL A 15 11.64 -12.98 -6.61
C VAL A 15 10.12 -13.18 -6.56
N SER A 16 9.69 -14.44 -6.47
CA SER A 16 8.28 -14.87 -6.42
C SER A 16 7.48 -14.43 -7.67
N TYR A 17 6.15 -14.40 -7.55
CA TYR A 17 5.21 -14.14 -8.61
C TYR A 17 4.38 -12.87 -8.35
N VAL A 18 3.85 -12.29 -9.40
CA VAL A 18 2.74 -11.32 -9.35
C VAL A 18 1.44 -12.02 -9.73
N PHE A 19 0.32 -11.51 -9.27
CA PHE A 19 -0.99 -12.10 -9.53
C PHE A 19 -2.03 -11.06 -9.93
N GLY A 20 -2.99 -11.49 -10.75
CA GLY A 20 -4.12 -10.70 -11.22
C GLY A 20 -5.27 -10.61 -10.22
N GLN A 21 -6.32 -9.88 -10.61
CA GLN A 21 -7.54 -9.73 -9.80
C GLN A 21 -8.34 -11.04 -9.72
N ASP A 22 -8.24 -11.87 -10.75
CA ASP A 22 -8.84 -13.20 -10.85
C ASP A 22 -8.34 -14.12 -9.73
N VAL A 23 -7.02 -14.16 -9.52
CA VAL A 23 -6.41 -14.94 -8.43
C VAL A 23 -6.90 -14.49 -7.06
N VAL A 24 -7.01 -13.17 -6.83
CA VAL A 24 -7.60 -12.62 -5.59
C VAL A 24 -9.04 -13.11 -5.44
N ASN A 25 -9.81 -13.05 -6.53
CA ASN A 25 -11.22 -13.38 -6.50
C ASN A 25 -11.50 -14.85 -6.23
N GLU A 26 -10.64 -15.74 -6.71
CA GLU A 26 -10.69 -17.19 -6.47
C GLU A 26 -10.17 -17.58 -5.08
N THR A 27 -9.15 -16.89 -4.58
CA THR A 27 -8.47 -17.25 -3.31
C THR A 27 -9.33 -16.93 -2.08
N LEU A 28 -10.03 -15.79 -2.09
CA LEU A 28 -10.80 -15.33 -0.94
C LEU A 28 -11.92 -16.31 -0.52
N PRO A 29 -12.78 -16.82 -1.44
CA PRO A 29 -13.76 -17.85 -1.08
C PRO A 29 -13.14 -19.18 -0.66
N MET A 30 -11.99 -19.55 -1.26
CA MET A 30 -11.28 -20.79 -0.91
C MET A 30 -10.76 -20.77 0.53
N LEU A 31 -10.36 -19.60 1.01
CA LEU A 31 -9.84 -19.40 2.36
C LEU A 31 -10.89 -18.91 3.36
N ASP A 32 -12.14 -18.73 2.93
CA ASP A 32 -13.25 -18.18 3.73
C ASP A 32 -12.90 -16.82 4.38
N ILE A 33 -12.37 -15.90 3.59
CA ILE A 33 -12.00 -14.53 4.03
C ILE A 33 -12.53 -13.47 3.06
N ASP A 34 -12.71 -12.24 3.57
CA ASP A 34 -13.28 -11.12 2.80
C ASP A 34 -12.24 -10.18 2.17
N LEU A 35 -11.08 -10.04 2.81
CA LEU A 35 -10.07 -9.03 2.47
C LEU A 35 -8.64 -9.54 2.65
N ILE A 36 -7.81 -9.33 1.64
CA ILE A 36 -6.35 -9.47 1.76
C ILE A 36 -5.74 -8.12 2.16
N ALA A 37 -5.16 -8.02 3.36
CA ALA A 37 -4.39 -6.85 3.79
C ALA A 37 -2.88 -7.13 3.67
N ARG A 38 -2.14 -6.26 2.96
CA ARG A 38 -0.71 -6.45 2.70
C ARG A 38 0.06 -5.12 2.61
N ALA A 39 1.40 -5.18 2.60
CA ALA A 39 2.27 -3.98 2.57
C ALA A 39 3.20 -3.90 1.35
N HIS A 40 4.53 -3.90 1.51
CA HIS A 40 5.58 -4.11 0.49
C HIS A 40 5.65 -3.20 -0.76
N GLN A 41 4.59 -2.58 -1.26
CA GLN A 41 4.63 -1.59 -2.34
C GLN A 41 4.29 -0.19 -1.81
N VAL A 42 5.12 0.79 -2.18
CA VAL A 42 4.84 2.21 -1.94
C VAL A 42 3.61 2.60 -2.75
N VAL A 43 2.65 3.24 -2.09
CA VAL A 43 1.41 3.76 -2.69
C VAL A 43 1.20 5.20 -2.25
N GLN A 44 0.66 6.04 -3.14
CA GLN A 44 0.72 7.50 -3.00
C GLN A 44 0.06 8.03 -1.72
N ASP A 45 -1.14 7.56 -1.37
CA ASP A 45 -1.86 8.00 -0.16
C ASP A 45 -1.60 7.09 1.05
N GLY A 46 -0.59 6.23 1.00
CA GLY A 46 -0.26 5.28 2.06
C GLY A 46 -1.19 4.07 2.10
N TYR A 47 -2.30 4.05 1.36
CA TYR A 47 -3.07 2.84 1.10
C TYR A 47 -3.63 2.83 -0.33
N GLU A 48 -3.90 1.64 -0.87
CA GLU A 48 -4.52 1.46 -2.19
C GLU A 48 -5.34 0.18 -2.22
N PHE A 49 -6.56 0.25 -2.74
CA PHE A 49 -7.41 -0.92 -2.97
C PHE A 49 -7.20 -1.51 -4.36
N PHE A 50 -7.36 -2.83 -4.45
CA PHE A 50 -7.31 -3.61 -5.67
C PHE A 50 -8.44 -4.65 -5.69
N ALA A 51 -8.75 -5.20 -6.88
CA ALA A 51 -9.76 -6.25 -7.10
C ALA A 51 -11.10 -5.94 -6.41
N ASN A 52 -11.73 -4.80 -6.76
CA ASN A 52 -13.00 -4.35 -6.17
C ASN A 52 -12.97 -4.24 -4.64
N LYS A 53 -11.89 -3.68 -4.09
CA LYS A 53 -11.65 -3.50 -2.64
C LYS A 53 -11.48 -4.80 -1.85
N ARG A 54 -11.23 -5.93 -2.53
CA ARG A 54 -10.97 -7.22 -1.90
C ARG A 54 -9.50 -7.47 -1.54
N LEU A 55 -8.62 -6.55 -1.95
CA LEU A 55 -7.25 -6.46 -1.48
C LEU A 55 -6.92 -5.02 -1.15
N VAL A 56 -6.23 -4.78 -0.03
CA VAL A 56 -5.66 -3.49 0.33
C VAL A 56 -4.15 -3.58 0.50
N THR A 57 -3.44 -2.64 -0.13
CA THR A 57 -2.04 -2.35 0.17
C THR A 57 -1.96 -1.22 1.18
N ILE A 58 -1.16 -1.38 2.24
CA ILE A 58 -0.91 -0.38 3.28
C ILE A 58 0.60 -0.12 3.34
N PHE A 59 0.99 1.14 3.32
CA PHE A 59 2.36 1.60 3.39
C PHE A 59 2.48 2.68 4.46
N SER A 60 3.35 2.46 5.45
CA SER A 60 3.35 3.26 6.69
C SER A 60 4.58 4.16 6.86
N ALA A 61 5.43 4.29 5.84
CA ALA A 61 6.56 5.22 5.84
C ALA A 61 6.28 6.42 4.91
N PRO A 62 6.06 7.63 5.43
CA PRO A 62 5.86 8.82 4.60
C PRO A 62 7.19 9.26 4.00
N HIS A 63 7.17 9.93 2.85
CA HIS A 63 8.40 10.33 2.13
C HIS A 63 9.40 9.19 1.95
N TYR A 64 8.95 8.04 1.45
CA TYR A 64 9.81 6.86 1.37
C TYR A 64 11.13 7.16 0.62
N CYS A 65 12.25 6.79 1.25
CA CYS A 65 13.61 7.09 0.78
C CYS A 65 13.91 8.57 0.43
N GLY A 66 13.07 9.52 0.85
CA GLY A 66 13.17 10.93 0.44
C GLY A 66 12.98 11.18 -1.06
N GLN A 67 12.53 10.15 -1.81
CA GLN A 67 12.36 10.17 -3.26
C GLN A 67 10.89 10.19 -3.66
N PHE A 68 10.03 9.64 -2.82
CA PHE A 68 8.59 9.59 -3.03
C PHE A 68 7.91 10.66 -2.18
N ASP A 69 6.83 11.26 -2.70
CA ASP A 69 5.97 12.17 -1.94
C ASP A 69 4.76 11.43 -1.34
N ASN A 70 4.95 10.15 -1.01
CA ASN A 70 3.87 9.33 -0.51
C ASN A 70 3.52 9.67 0.94
N ALA A 71 2.23 9.59 1.26
CA ALA A 71 1.77 9.53 2.63
C ALA A 71 2.03 8.15 3.24
N ALA A 72 1.95 8.08 4.57
CA ALA A 72 1.81 6.84 5.30
C ALA A 72 0.34 6.61 5.67
N ALA A 73 -0.07 5.35 5.77
CA ALA A 73 -1.36 4.99 6.34
C ALA A 73 -1.24 3.88 7.41
N MET A 74 -2.20 3.90 8.32
CA MET A 74 -2.54 2.81 9.23
C MET A 74 -4.00 2.42 8.97
N MET A 75 -4.28 1.12 8.91
CA MET A 75 -5.65 0.60 8.83
C MET A 75 -6.11 0.16 10.22
N ASN A 76 -7.24 0.70 10.66
CA ASN A 76 -7.91 0.33 11.90
C ASN A 76 -9.11 -0.54 11.55
N VAL A 77 -9.23 -1.69 12.21
CA VAL A 77 -10.34 -2.63 12.05
C VAL A 77 -11.06 -2.70 13.39
N ASP A 78 -12.34 -2.38 13.42
CA ASP A 78 -13.16 -2.44 14.63
C ASP A 78 -13.81 -3.82 14.83
N GLU A 79 -14.59 -3.96 15.91
CA GLU A 79 -15.31 -5.21 16.24
C GLU A 79 -16.35 -5.61 15.19
N GLY A 80 -16.85 -4.65 14.40
CA GLY A 80 -17.75 -4.87 13.28
C GLY A 80 -17.01 -5.14 11.96
N LEU A 81 -15.70 -5.33 12.00
CA LEU A 81 -14.81 -5.50 10.85
C LEU A 81 -14.82 -4.29 9.89
N VAL A 82 -15.24 -3.12 10.36
CA VAL A 82 -15.20 -1.89 9.58
C VAL A 82 -13.76 -1.41 9.50
N CYS A 83 -13.24 -1.33 8.27
CA CYS A 83 -11.89 -0.84 8.01
C CYS A 83 -11.90 0.68 7.81
N SER A 84 -11.16 1.41 8.65
CA SER A 84 -10.90 2.84 8.52
C SER A 84 -9.40 3.11 8.37
N PHE A 85 -9.02 4.27 7.82
CA PHE A 85 -7.62 4.61 7.57
C PHE A 85 -7.24 5.93 8.24
N GLN A 86 -6.12 5.90 8.97
CA GLN A 86 -5.45 7.11 9.46
C GLN A 86 -4.28 7.42 8.54
N ILE A 87 -4.29 8.61 7.93
CA ILE A 87 -3.28 9.04 6.95
C ILE A 87 -2.33 10.05 7.57
N MET A 88 -1.04 9.76 7.51
CA MET A 88 0.04 10.64 7.94
C MET A 88 0.76 11.17 6.69
N ARG A 89 0.43 12.39 6.31
CA ARG A 89 1.17 13.09 5.25
C ARG A 89 2.49 13.59 5.82
N PRO A 90 3.58 13.49 5.07
CA PRO A 90 4.82 14.04 5.54
C PRO A 90 4.74 15.56 5.73
N THR A 91 5.31 16.05 6.83
CA THR A 91 5.52 17.48 7.05
C THR A 91 6.91 17.87 6.55
N ILE A 92 6.98 18.77 5.57
CA ILE A 92 8.23 19.45 5.23
C ILE A 92 8.65 20.27 6.45
N LYS A 93 9.49 19.72 7.33
CA LYS A 93 10.25 20.57 8.25
C LYS A 93 11.33 21.23 7.42
N ALA A 94 11.05 22.44 6.94
CA ALA A 94 12.09 23.33 6.44
C ALA A 94 13.08 23.57 7.58
N ASN A 95 14.16 22.80 7.63
CA ASN A 95 15.32 23.16 8.42
C ASN A 95 15.79 24.49 7.82
N LYS A 96 15.46 25.60 8.48
CA LYS A 96 16.19 26.86 8.29
C LYS A 96 17.64 26.57 8.66
N VAL A 97 18.44 26.18 7.68
CA VAL A 97 19.89 26.27 7.77
C VAL A 97 20.15 27.76 7.95
N VAL A 98 20.37 28.16 9.21
CA VAL A 98 20.86 29.49 9.53
C VAL A 98 22.21 29.60 8.83
N ALA A 99 22.23 30.27 7.69
CA ALA A 99 23.46 30.66 7.02
C ALA A 99 24.22 31.55 8.02
N ARG A 100 25.24 30.98 8.65
CA ARG A 100 26.27 31.79 9.32
C ARG A 100 27.06 32.45 8.21
N SER A 101 26.79 33.74 7.99
CA SER A 101 27.69 34.64 7.29
C SER A 101 29.01 34.75 8.05
N SER A 102 30.11 34.45 7.40
CA SER A 102 31.45 34.97 7.70
C SER A 102 32.18 35.11 6.38
#